data_AF-A0A761ABP8-F1
#
_entry.id   AF-A0A761ABP8-F1
#
_cell.length_a   1.000
_cell.length_b   1.000
_cell.length_c   1.000
_cell.angle_alpha   90.00
_cell.angle_beta   90.00
_cell.angle_gamma   90.00
#
_symmetry.space_group_name_H-M   'P 1'
#
loop_
_entity.id
_entity.type
_entity.pdbx_description
1 polymer ?
#
loop_
_entity_poly.entity_id
_entity_poly.type
_entity_poly.pdbx_seq_one_letter_code
_entity_poly.pdbx_strand_id
1 'polypeptide(L)'
;MMPEYGHALLCLALGVALLLSVYPLWGVARGDARMMASAGVFAWLLFICVAGAFFVLVHAFVVNDFTVAYVAGNSNTQLPVWYRVAATWGAHEGSLLLWVLLMSGWTLAVAVFSRPVPADIVARVLAVMGMVCAGFLAFILFTSGPFARTLPAFPVEGRDLNPLLQDPGLIFHPPLLYMGYVGFSVAFAFAIAALLSGRLDSAFTRFARPWTLAAWVFLTLGIVLGSAWAYYELGWGGWWFWDPVENASFMPWLAGTALLHSLAVTEQRAGFKAWTLLLSICAFSLCLLGTFLVRSGVLVSVHAFASDPARGMFILAFMVLVTGGSLLLFAVRGHRVRSRVNNTLWSRESLLLGNNVLLMAAMLVVLLGTLLPLVHKQLGLGSISVGEPFFNTMFTWLMVPFALLLGVGPLV
;
A
#
# COMPACT_ATOMS: atom_id res chain seq x y z
N MET A 1 -27.43 -9.15 -14.43
CA MET A 1 -26.94 -8.21 -15.46
C MET A 1 -26.01 -7.17 -14.87
N MET A 2 -26.37 -6.50 -13.76
CA MET A 2 -25.47 -5.52 -13.12
C MET A 2 -24.10 -6.11 -12.75
N PRO A 3 -23.98 -7.28 -12.09
CA PRO A 3 -22.69 -7.87 -11.74
C PRO A 3 -21.83 -8.23 -12.96
N GLU A 4 -22.44 -8.61 -14.07
CA GLU A 4 -21.75 -8.88 -15.34
C GLU A 4 -21.12 -7.58 -15.91
N TYR A 5 -21.79 -6.44 -15.80
CA TYR A 5 -21.19 -5.14 -16.14
C TYR A 5 -20.02 -4.80 -15.22
N GLY A 6 -20.16 -5.04 -13.91
CA GLY A 6 -19.06 -4.86 -12.96
C GLY A 6 -17.82 -5.67 -13.33
N HIS A 7 -18.02 -6.95 -13.68
CA HIS A 7 -16.94 -7.82 -14.15
C HIS A 7 -16.33 -7.35 -15.48
N ALA A 8 -17.15 -6.96 -16.46
CA ALA A 8 -16.68 -6.43 -17.73
C ALA A 8 -15.85 -5.16 -17.57
N LEU A 9 -16.24 -4.26 -16.65
CA LEU A 9 -15.48 -3.07 -16.30
C LEU A 9 -14.11 -3.41 -15.69
N LEU A 10 -14.00 -4.47 -14.88
CA LEU A 10 -12.71 -4.93 -14.36
C LEU A 10 -11.81 -5.51 -15.46
N CYS A 11 -12.38 -6.27 -16.41
CA CYS A 11 -11.64 -6.75 -17.57
C CYS A 11 -11.12 -5.59 -18.44
N LEU A 12 -11.96 -4.58 -18.67
CA LEU A 12 -11.57 -3.37 -19.38
C LEU A 12 -10.49 -2.59 -18.61
N ALA A 13 -10.65 -2.45 -17.29
CA ALA A 13 -9.66 -1.82 -16.42
C ALA A 13 -8.30 -2.52 -16.52
N LEU A 14 -8.26 -3.86 -16.55
CA LEU A 14 -7.02 -4.61 -16.74
C LEU A 14 -6.37 -4.29 -18.10
N GLY A 15 -7.17 -4.30 -19.18
CA GLY A 15 -6.69 -3.92 -20.51
C GLY A 15 -6.10 -2.50 -20.54
N VAL A 16 -6.78 -1.54 -19.92
CA VAL A 16 -6.31 -0.15 -19.81
C VAL A 16 -5.05 -0.05 -18.94
N ALA A 17 -4.97 -0.79 -17.82
CA ALA A 17 -3.79 -0.80 -16.96
C ALA A 17 -2.56 -1.36 -17.69
N LEU A 18 -2.73 -2.40 -18.52
CA LEU A 18 -1.67 -2.94 -19.38
C LEU A 18 -1.24 -1.93 -20.45
N LEU A 19 -2.18 -1.23 -21.07
CA LEU A 19 -1.87 -0.15 -22.03
C LEU A 19 -1.11 1.00 -21.34
N LEU A 20 -1.57 1.45 -20.16
CA LEU A 20 -0.90 2.44 -19.33
C LEU A 20 0.53 2.01 -18.97
N SER A 21 0.74 0.72 -18.71
CA SER A 21 2.05 0.16 -18.35
C SER A 21 3.07 0.20 -19.48
N VAL A 22 2.63 0.01 -20.73
CA VAL A 22 3.53 -0.25 -21.87
C VAL A 22 3.60 0.93 -22.84
N TYR A 23 2.45 1.47 -23.26
CA TYR A 23 2.38 2.39 -24.38
C TYR A 23 3.06 3.76 -24.10
N PRO A 24 2.89 4.38 -22.91
CA PRO A 24 3.64 5.58 -22.56
C PRO A 24 5.16 5.35 -22.48
N LEU A 25 5.61 4.20 -21.96
CA LEU A 25 7.05 3.87 -21.92
C LEU A 25 7.63 3.71 -23.31
N TRP A 26 6.86 3.15 -24.25
CA TRP A 26 7.27 3.09 -25.64
C TRP A 26 7.38 4.48 -26.27
N GLY A 27 6.46 5.38 -25.92
CA GLY A 27 6.54 6.80 -26.27
C GLY A 27 7.82 7.45 -25.79
N VAL A 28 8.21 7.19 -24.54
CA VAL A 28 9.48 7.69 -23.98
C VAL A 28 10.69 7.16 -24.76
N ALA A 29 10.70 5.87 -25.13
CA ALA A 29 11.79 5.28 -25.90
C ALA A 29 11.91 5.87 -27.32
N ARG A 30 10.80 6.31 -27.92
CA ARG A 30 10.74 6.95 -29.24
C ARG A 30 10.89 8.46 -29.22
N GLY A 31 10.78 9.10 -28.05
CA GLY A 31 10.67 10.56 -27.95
C GLY A 31 9.33 11.11 -28.46
N ASP A 32 8.27 10.29 -28.52
CA ASP A 32 6.96 10.70 -29.03
C ASP A 32 6.09 11.30 -27.93
N ALA A 33 5.85 12.62 -28.03
CA ALA A 33 5.07 13.39 -27.06
C ALA A 33 3.60 12.95 -26.96
N ARG A 34 2.98 12.49 -28.05
CA ARG A 34 1.58 12.06 -28.06
C ARG A 34 1.42 10.73 -27.36
N MET A 35 2.34 9.80 -27.61
CA MET A 35 2.39 8.52 -26.90
C MET A 35 2.62 8.72 -25.40
N MET A 36 3.49 9.65 -24.99
CA MET A 36 3.67 10.00 -23.58
C MET A 36 2.40 10.61 -22.96
N ALA A 37 1.72 11.52 -23.66
CA ALA A 37 0.50 12.17 -23.20
C ALA A 37 -0.68 11.20 -23.00
N SER A 38 -0.71 10.08 -23.72
CA SER A 38 -1.73 9.03 -23.56
C SER A 38 -1.80 8.45 -22.15
N ALA A 39 -0.72 8.55 -21.36
CA ALA A 39 -0.68 8.09 -19.97
C ALA A 39 -1.78 8.72 -19.11
N GLY A 40 -2.05 10.01 -19.32
CA GLY A 40 -3.11 10.72 -18.60
C GLY A 40 -4.50 10.21 -18.98
N VAL A 41 -4.73 9.94 -20.26
CA VAL A 41 -6.02 9.39 -20.74
C VAL A 41 -6.26 8.00 -20.17
N PHE A 42 -5.25 7.12 -20.20
CA PHE A 42 -5.38 5.79 -19.62
C PHE A 42 -5.56 5.83 -18.09
N ALA A 43 -4.94 6.78 -17.38
CA ALA A 43 -5.18 6.96 -15.95
C ALA A 43 -6.64 7.32 -15.64
N TRP A 44 -7.25 8.22 -16.43
CA TRP A 44 -8.69 8.53 -16.34
C TRP A 44 -9.56 7.31 -16.63
N LEU A 45 -9.30 6.62 -17.74
CA LEU A 45 -10.08 5.43 -18.12
C LEU A 45 -9.99 4.32 -17.08
N LEU A 46 -8.79 4.09 -16.53
CA LEU A 46 -8.56 3.12 -15.46
C LEU A 46 -9.41 3.45 -14.24
N PHE A 47 -9.34 4.69 -13.74
CA PHE A 47 -10.12 5.12 -12.58
C PHE A 47 -11.63 4.99 -12.83
N ILE A 48 -12.13 5.45 -13.99
CA ILE A 48 -13.56 5.37 -14.32
C ILE A 48 -14.03 3.91 -14.37
N CYS A 49 -13.26 3.00 -14.96
CA CYS A 49 -13.64 1.59 -15.03
C CYS A 49 -13.67 0.95 -13.64
N VAL A 50 -12.64 1.17 -12.83
CA VAL A 50 -12.56 0.61 -11.47
C VAL A 50 -13.63 1.22 -10.55
N ALA A 51 -13.85 2.53 -10.62
CA ALA A 51 -14.91 3.21 -9.86
C ALA A 51 -16.29 2.71 -10.28
N GLY A 52 -16.54 2.57 -11.58
CA GLY A 52 -17.78 1.99 -12.09
C GLY A 52 -18.02 0.57 -11.56
N ALA A 53 -17.00 -0.29 -11.58
CA ALA A 53 -17.10 -1.63 -11.00
C ALA A 53 -17.38 -1.57 -9.49
N PHE A 54 -16.67 -0.72 -8.73
CA PHE A 54 -16.91 -0.57 -7.30
C PHE A 54 -18.34 -0.09 -7.00
N PHE A 55 -18.87 0.87 -7.74
CA PHE A 55 -20.26 1.33 -7.58
C PHE A 55 -21.28 0.24 -7.90
N VAL A 56 -21.03 -0.59 -8.92
CA VAL A 56 -21.86 -1.77 -9.20
C VAL A 56 -21.85 -2.74 -8.01
N LEU A 57 -20.70 -2.94 -7.37
CA LEU A 57 -20.59 -3.81 -6.20
C LEU A 57 -21.34 -3.23 -4.99
N VAL A 58 -21.16 -1.94 -4.69
CA VAL A 58 -21.91 -1.24 -3.64
C VAL A 58 -23.42 -1.35 -3.90
N HIS A 59 -23.86 -1.13 -5.13
CA HIS A 59 -25.26 -1.29 -5.51
C HIS A 59 -25.76 -2.71 -5.21
N ALA A 60 -25.00 -3.75 -5.56
CA ALA A 60 -25.35 -5.14 -5.29
C ALA A 60 -25.55 -5.41 -3.79
N PHE A 61 -24.71 -4.85 -2.91
CA PHE A 61 -24.91 -4.91 -1.46
C PHE A 61 -26.15 -4.14 -0.98
N VAL A 62 -26.36 -2.92 -1.49
CA VAL A 62 -27.48 -2.05 -1.08
C VAL A 62 -28.83 -2.63 -1.47
N VAL A 63 -28.93 -3.35 -2.59
CA VAL A 63 -30.17 -4.02 -3.00
C VAL A 63 -30.25 -5.48 -2.54
N ASN A 64 -29.25 -5.96 -1.77
CA ASN A 64 -29.15 -7.35 -1.32
C ASN A 64 -29.25 -8.36 -2.48
N ASP A 65 -28.48 -8.15 -3.55
CA ASP A 65 -28.42 -9.10 -4.66
C ASP A 65 -27.67 -10.38 -4.25
N PHE A 66 -28.38 -11.30 -3.60
CA PHE A 66 -27.85 -12.59 -3.12
C PHE A 66 -27.47 -13.58 -4.23
N THR A 67 -27.72 -13.23 -5.49
CA THR A 67 -27.20 -14.00 -6.62
C THR A 67 -25.69 -13.77 -6.83
N VAL A 68 -25.09 -12.77 -6.17
CA VAL A 68 -23.64 -12.58 -6.05
C VAL A 68 -23.14 -13.27 -4.79
N ALA A 69 -22.19 -14.20 -4.95
CA ALA A 69 -21.63 -15.00 -3.86
C ALA A 69 -21.10 -14.11 -2.72
N TYR A 70 -20.43 -13.02 -3.08
CA TYR A 70 -19.84 -12.09 -2.12
C TYR A 70 -20.89 -11.36 -1.28
N VAL A 71 -21.99 -10.92 -1.89
CA VAL A 71 -23.11 -10.26 -1.18
C VAL A 71 -23.83 -11.26 -0.28
N ALA A 72 -24.16 -12.44 -0.81
CA ALA A 72 -24.81 -13.51 -0.03
C ALA A 72 -23.98 -13.97 1.16
N GLY A 73 -22.65 -13.88 1.09
CA GLY A 73 -21.75 -14.27 2.17
C GLY A 73 -21.57 -13.25 3.28
N ASN A 74 -21.92 -11.97 3.05
CA ASN A 74 -21.50 -10.86 3.93
C ASN A 74 -22.59 -9.80 4.19
N SER A 75 -23.85 -10.08 3.85
CA SER A 75 -24.97 -9.13 4.03
C SER A 75 -26.30 -9.85 4.09
N ASN A 76 -27.28 -9.26 4.79
CA ASN A 76 -28.66 -9.71 4.87
C ASN A 76 -29.64 -8.53 4.80
N THR A 77 -30.94 -8.81 4.68
CA THR A 77 -31.99 -7.78 4.57
C THR A 77 -32.18 -6.92 5.81
N GLN A 78 -31.83 -7.42 7.00
CA GLN A 78 -31.95 -6.69 8.27
C GLN A 78 -30.74 -5.81 8.58
N LEU A 79 -29.62 -6.00 7.87
CA LEU A 79 -28.41 -5.24 8.08
C LEU A 79 -28.63 -3.76 7.68
N PRO A 80 -28.37 -2.79 8.57
CA PRO A 80 -28.52 -1.38 8.25
C PRO A 80 -27.73 -0.98 7.00
N VAL A 81 -28.28 -0.05 6.21
CA VAL A 81 -27.76 0.25 4.86
C VAL A 81 -26.30 0.72 4.87
N TRP A 82 -25.85 1.45 5.89
CA TRP A 82 -24.47 1.89 6.02
C TRP A 82 -23.51 0.71 6.22
N TYR A 83 -23.91 -0.32 6.95
CA TYR A 83 -23.14 -1.56 7.09
C TYR A 83 -23.22 -2.44 5.84
N ARG A 84 -24.31 -2.38 5.07
CA ARG A 84 -24.35 -3.00 3.73
C ARG A 84 -23.36 -2.33 2.78
N VAL A 85 -23.26 -1.01 2.79
CA VAL A 85 -22.22 -0.30 2.03
C VAL A 85 -20.83 -0.71 2.51
N ALA A 86 -20.57 -0.70 3.82
CA ALA A 86 -19.26 -1.04 4.37
C ALA A 86 -18.87 -2.52 4.21
N ALA A 87 -19.86 -3.43 4.14
CA ALA A 87 -19.65 -4.83 3.81
C ALA A 87 -18.99 -5.01 2.43
N THR A 88 -19.11 -4.02 1.53
CA THR A 88 -18.37 -3.96 0.26
C THR A 88 -16.86 -4.07 0.44
N TRP A 89 -16.29 -3.72 1.59
CA TRP A 89 -14.86 -3.92 1.89
C TRP A 89 -14.62 -4.70 3.18
N GLY A 90 -15.64 -5.35 3.73
CA GLY A 90 -15.54 -6.15 4.96
C GLY A 90 -14.82 -7.49 4.79
N ALA A 91 -14.57 -7.91 3.55
CA ALA A 91 -13.93 -9.18 3.22
C ALA A 91 -12.97 -9.06 2.02
N HIS A 92 -12.33 -10.15 1.62
CA HIS A 92 -11.22 -10.16 0.67
C HIS A 92 -11.52 -9.47 -0.67
N GLU A 93 -12.54 -9.93 -1.38
CA GLU A 93 -12.84 -9.56 -2.77
C GLU A 93 -13.05 -8.07 -2.91
N GLY A 94 -13.91 -7.52 -2.05
CA GLY A 94 -14.29 -6.13 -2.09
C GLY A 94 -13.27 -5.19 -1.47
N SER A 95 -12.53 -5.62 -0.43
CA SER A 95 -11.41 -4.83 0.12
C SER A 95 -10.27 -4.64 -0.88
N LEU A 96 -9.98 -5.65 -1.71
CA LEU A 96 -9.01 -5.54 -2.81
C LEU A 96 -9.52 -4.65 -3.94
N LEU A 97 -10.83 -4.67 -4.22
CA LEU A 97 -11.41 -3.72 -5.16
C LEU A 97 -11.32 -2.28 -4.65
N LEU A 98 -11.60 -2.05 -3.36
CA LEU A 98 -11.37 -0.75 -2.70
C LEU A 98 -9.90 -0.34 -2.79
N TRP A 99 -8.97 -1.27 -2.53
CA TRP A 99 -7.54 -1.03 -2.68
C TRP A 99 -7.17 -0.53 -4.07
N VAL A 100 -7.63 -1.21 -5.13
CA VAL A 100 -7.38 -0.81 -6.52
C VAL A 100 -8.11 0.49 -6.88
N LEU A 101 -9.30 0.73 -6.35
CA LEU A 101 -10.01 2.00 -6.50
C LEU A 101 -9.15 3.16 -5.99
N LEU A 102 -8.67 3.07 -4.75
CA LEU A 102 -7.83 4.10 -4.15
C LEU A 102 -6.49 4.25 -4.90
N MET A 103 -5.89 3.14 -5.34
CA MET A 103 -4.65 3.16 -6.12
C MET A 103 -4.82 3.81 -7.50
N SER A 104 -5.92 3.53 -8.20
CA SER A 104 -6.27 4.19 -9.45
C SER A 104 -6.60 5.66 -9.23
N GLY A 105 -7.17 6.03 -8.08
CA GLY A 105 -7.36 7.41 -7.64
C GLY A 105 -6.05 8.17 -7.48
N TRP A 106 -5.04 7.57 -6.82
CA TRP A 106 -3.69 8.13 -6.76
C TRP A 106 -3.06 8.25 -8.15
N THR A 107 -3.24 7.25 -9.02
CA THR A 107 -2.74 7.28 -10.40
C THR A 107 -3.34 8.46 -11.18
N LEU A 108 -4.65 8.65 -11.07
CA LEU A 108 -5.36 9.78 -11.65
C LEU A 108 -4.89 11.11 -11.07
N ALA A 109 -4.75 11.21 -9.75
CA ALA A 109 -4.26 12.41 -9.09
C ALA A 109 -2.87 12.80 -9.61
N VAL A 110 -1.94 11.84 -9.74
CA VAL A 110 -0.63 12.09 -10.35
C VAL A 110 -0.78 12.58 -11.79
N ALA A 111 -1.64 11.97 -12.61
CA ALA A 111 -1.86 12.43 -13.98
C ALA A 111 -2.38 13.88 -14.08
N VAL A 112 -3.21 14.32 -13.13
CA VAL A 112 -3.79 15.66 -13.11
C VAL A 112 -2.84 16.71 -12.54
N PHE A 113 -2.14 16.40 -11.45
CA PHE A 113 -1.36 17.36 -10.68
C PHE A 113 0.14 17.40 -11.04
N SER A 114 0.62 16.53 -11.94
CA SER A 114 2.05 16.48 -12.35
C SER A 114 2.40 17.38 -13.54
N ARG A 115 1.56 18.34 -13.94
CA ARG A 115 1.82 19.22 -15.11
C ARG A 115 3.19 19.92 -15.12
N PRO A 116 3.77 20.35 -13.98
CA PRO A 116 5.08 20.99 -13.96
C PRO A 116 6.27 20.03 -14.17
N VAL A 117 6.04 18.72 -14.14
CA VAL A 117 7.08 17.69 -14.25
C VAL A 117 7.32 17.33 -15.73
N PRO A 118 8.57 17.06 -16.16
CA PRO A 118 8.85 16.63 -17.52
C PRO A 118 8.01 15.43 -17.95
N ALA A 119 7.46 15.49 -19.17
CA ALA A 119 6.49 14.51 -19.69
C ALA A 119 7.05 13.08 -19.69
N ASP A 120 8.35 12.90 -19.94
CA ASP A 120 8.99 11.59 -19.94
C ASP A 120 9.01 10.95 -18.53
N ILE A 121 9.14 11.76 -17.48
CA ILE A 121 9.09 11.30 -16.10
C ILE A 121 7.66 10.95 -15.71
N VAL A 122 6.69 11.82 -16.01
CA VAL A 122 5.27 11.56 -15.72
C VAL A 122 4.80 10.28 -16.43
N ALA A 123 5.17 10.10 -17.70
CA ALA A 123 4.86 8.89 -18.46
C ALA A 123 5.44 7.62 -17.79
N ARG A 124 6.68 7.67 -17.29
CA ARG A 124 7.29 6.55 -16.56
C ARG A 124 6.60 6.27 -15.23
N VAL A 125 6.28 7.30 -14.46
CA VAL A 125 5.60 7.16 -13.16
C VAL A 125 4.23 6.53 -13.33
N LEU A 126 3.41 7.08 -14.23
CA LEU A 126 2.07 6.57 -14.50
C LEU A 126 2.11 5.15 -15.07
N ALA A 127 3.11 4.82 -15.89
CA ALA A 127 3.31 3.46 -16.37
C ALA A 127 3.65 2.47 -15.25
N VAL A 128 4.52 2.84 -14.30
CA VAL A 128 4.83 2.00 -13.13
C VAL A 128 3.61 1.81 -12.24
N MET A 129 2.83 2.87 -11.99
CA MET A 129 1.56 2.75 -11.27
C MET A 129 0.58 1.84 -12.03
N GLY A 130 0.52 1.96 -13.37
CA GLY A 130 -0.22 1.07 -14.24
C GLY A 130 0.18 -0.40 -14.11
N MET A 131 1.47 -0.70 -14.00
CA MET A 131 1.97 -2.08 -13.83
C MET A 131 1.49 -2.68 -12.51
N VAL A 132 1.54 -1.89 -11.44
CA VAL A 132 1.11 -2.35 -10.12
C VAL A 132 -0.42 -2.51 -10.09
N CYS A 133 -1.18 -1.57 -10.69
CA CYS A 133 -2.63 -1.71 -10.88
C CYS A 133 -2.98 -2.96 -11.70
N ALA A 134 -2.25 -3.25 -12.77
CA ALA A 134 -2.46 -4.44 -13.60
C ALA A 134 -2.26 -5.73 -12.80
N GLY A 135 -1.24 -5.79 -11.94
CA GLY A 135 -1.00 -6.92 -11.05
C GLY A 135 -2.15 -7.18 -10.07
N PHE A 136 -2.66 -6.14 -9.41
CA PHE A 136 -3.82 -6.27 -8.52
C PHE A 136 -5.13 -6.53 -9.27
N LEU A 137 -5.33 -5.98 -10.46
CA LEU A 137 -6.50 -6.28 -11.29
C LEU A 137 -6.49 -7.72 -11.78
N ALA A 138 -5.33 -8.24 -12.18
CA ALA A 138 -5.17 -9.65 -12.49
C ALA A 138 -5.49 -10.53 -11.27
N PHE A 139 -5.01 -10.15 -10.08
CA PHE A 139 -5.34 -10.86 -8.85
C PHE A 139 -6.86 -10.91 -8.59
N ILE A 140 -7.55 -9.77 -8.72
CA ILE A 140 -9.00 -9.69 -8.55
C ILE A 140 -9.70 -10.60 -9.56
N LEU A 141 -9.33 -10.52 -10.84
CA LEU A 141 -10.02 -11.28 -11.89
C LEU A 141 -9.79 -12.79 -11.82
N PHE A 142 -8.58 -13.23 -11.46
CA PHE A 142 -8.22 -14.65 -11.50
C PHE A 142 -8.38 -15.37 -10.15
N THR A 143 -8.35 -14.65 -9.03
CA THR A 143 -8.30 -15.30 -7.70
C THR A 143 -9.30 -14.75 -6.69
N SER A 144 -9.77 -13.51 -6.86
CA SER A 144 -10.60 -12.83 -5.85
C SER A 144 -11.77 -12.05 -6.46
N GLY A 145 -12.51 -12.70 -7.36
CA GLY A 145 -13.55 -12.04 -8.17
C GLY A 145 -14.79 -11.63 -7.36
N PRO A 146 -15.09 -10.32 -7.20
CA PRO A 146 -16.20 -9.85 -6.36
C PRO A 146 -17.59 -10.09 -6.98
N PHE A 147 -17.66 -10.40 -8.27
CA PHE A 147 -18.90 -10.56 -9.03
C PHE A 147 -19.24 -12.03 -9.32
N ALA A 148 -18.60 -12.99 -8.63
CA ALA A 148 -18.89 -14.41 -8.79
C ALA A 148 -20.38 -14.69 -8.56
N ARG A 149 -21.00 -15.37 -9.51
CA ARG A 149 -22.44 -15.67 -9.53
C ARG A 149 -22.70 -17.06 -8.97
N THR A 150 -23.79 -17.22 -8.24
CA THR A 150 -24.26 -18.52 -7.71
C THR A 150 -25.48 -19.05 -8.46
N LEU A 151 -25.77 -18.55 -9.66
CA LEU A 151 -26.96 -18.94 -10.41
C LEU A 151 -26.90 -20.41 -10.88
N PRO A 152 -28.02 -21.17 -10.80
CA PRO A 152 -29.33 -20.79 -10.23
C PRO A 152 -29.43 -20.98 -8.70
N ALA A 153 -28.41 -21.58 -8.06
CA ALA A 153 -28.39 -21.92 -6.64
C ALA A 153 -27.96 -20.75 -5.73
N PHE A 154 -28.83 -19.76 -5.56
CA PHE A 154 -28.63 -18.65 -4.61
C PHE A 154 -29.59 -18.72 -3.43
N PRO A 155 -29.21 -18.24 -2.23
CA PRO A 155 -30.09 -18.29 -1.07
C PRO A 155 -31.15 -17.19 -1.12
N VAL A 156 -32.28 -17.41 -0.45
CA VAL A 156 -33.35 -16.41 -0.29
C VAL A 156 -32.90 -15.25 0.62
N GLU A 157 -32.04 -15.55 1.59
CA GLU A 157 -31.48 -14.60 2.54
C GLU A 157 -29.97 -14.81 2.65
N GLY A 158 -29.22 -13.73 2.78
CA GLY A 158 -27.77 -13.78 2.92
C GLY A 158 -27.32 -14.07 4.36
N ARG A 159 -26.01 -14.27 4.52
CA ARG A 159 -25.35 -14.39 5.83
C ARG A 159 -25.16 -13.01 6.44
N ASP A 160 -24.71 -12.96 7.69
CA ASP A 160 -24.41 -11.68 8.31
C ASP A 160 -22.99 -11.19 8.02
N LEU A 161 -22.80 -9.88 8.10
CA LEU A 161 -21.46 -9.30 8.25
C LEU A 161 -20.92 -9.74 9.60
N ASN A 162 -19.62 -10.05 9.68
CA ASN A 162 -18.98 -10.43 10.94
C ASN A 162 -19.37 -9.41 12.04
N PRO A 163 -19.91 -9.83 13.20
CA PRO A 163 -20.38 -8.92 14.23
C PRO A 163 -19.34 -7.89 14.68
N LEU A 164 -18.06 -8.26 14.75
CA LEU A 164 -16.96 -7.34 15.09
C LEU A 164 -16.76 -6.22 14.07
N LEU A 165 -17.26 -6.40 12.84
CA LEU A 165 -17.16 -5.44 11.75
C LEU A 165 -18.41 -4.54 11.65
N GLN A 166 -19.46 -4.79 12.43
CA GLN A 166 -20.66 -3.95 12.48
C GLN A 166 -20.44 -2.71 13.35
N ASP A 167 -19.34 -2.01 13.11
CA ASP A 167 -18.89 -0.85 13.87
C ASP A 167 -18.48 0.31 12.93
N PRO A 168 -18.65 1.59 13.31
CA PRO A 168 -18.18 2.73 12.51
C PRO A 168 -16.68 2.68 12.16
N GLY A 169 -15.86 2.00 12.95
CA GLY A 169 -14.47 1.67 12.68
C GLY A 169 -14.29 1.01 11.31
N LEU A 170 -15.11 0.02 10.94
CA LEU A 170 -15.05 -0.60 9.60
C LEU A 170 -15.27 0.43 8.49
N ILE A 171 -16.13 1.43 8.72
CA ILE A 171 -16.50 2.40 7.70
C ILE A 171 -15.33 3.31 7.36
N PHE A 172 -14.56 3.73 8.38
CA PHE A 172 -13.55 4.78 8.23
C PHE A 172 -12.11 4.26 8.23
N HIS A 173 -11.79 3.24 9.02
CA HIS A 173 -10.42 2.77 9.19
C HIS A 173 -9.81 2.16 7.92
N PRO A 174 -10.41 1.14 7.27
CA PRO A 174 -9.83 0.53 6.09
C PRO A 174 -9.61 1.51 4.92
N PRO A 175 -10.54 2.41 4.58
CA PRO A 175 -10.29 3.42 3.54
C PRO A 175 -9.10 4.33 3.85
N LEU A 176 -8.95 4.81 5.09
CA LEU A 176 -7.81 5.66 5.49
C LEU A 176 -6.50 4.89 5.46
N LEU A 177 -6.49 3.67 6.00
CA LEU A 177 -5.31 2.80 6.00
C LEU A 177 -4.86 2.50 4.57
N TYR A 178 -5.79 2.13 3.68
CA TYR A 178 -5.50 1.81 2.29
C TYR A 178 -5.06 3.04 1.52
N MET A 179 -5.68 4.21 1.73
CA MET A 179 -5.21 5.48 1.17
C MET A 179 -3.73 5.74 1.47
N GLY A 180 -3.30 5.41 2.70
CA GLY A 180 -1.90 5.47 3.09
C GLY A 180 -1.02 4.43 2.39
N TYR A 181 -1.38 3.15 2.46
CA TYR A 181 -0.62 2.04 1.85
C TYR A 181 -0.43 2.24 0.35
N VAL A 182 -1.51 2.46 -0.40
CA VAL A 182 -1.43 2.66 -1.85
C VAL A 182 -0.85 4.03 -2.20
N GLY A 183 -0.91 5.01 -1.31
CA GLY A 183 -0.25 6.32 -1.52
C GLY A 183 1.27 6.21 -1.64
N PHE A 184 1.91 5.30 -0.89
CA PHE A 184 3.36 5.04 -1.04
C PHE A 184 3.74 4.48 -2.42
N SER A 185 2.78 3.95 -3.19
CA SER A 185 3.03 3.53 -4.58
C SER A 185 3.46 4.71 -5.47
N VAL A 186 3.06 5.95 -5.14
CA VAL A 186 3.49 7.15 -5.86
C VAL A 186 4.99 7.36 -5.67
N ALA A 187 5.45 7.39 -4.41
CA ALA A 187 6.87 7.53 -4.09
C ALA A 187 7.72 6.40 -4.71
N PHE A 188 7.21 5.17 -4.65
CA PHE A 188 7.79 4.02 -5.34
C PHE A 188 7.90 4.24 -6.86
N ALA A 189 6.81 4.62 -7.52
CA ALA A 189 6.78 4.82 -8.96
C ALA A 189 7.74 5.93 -9.42
N PHE A 190 7.85 7.00 -8.63
CA PHE A 190 8.90 8.01 -8.79
C PHE A 190 10.29 7.39 -8.70
N ALA A 191 10.58 6.61 -7.66
CA ALA A 191 11.89 5.98 -7.50
C ALA A 191 12.28 5.09 -8.69
N ILE A 192 11.33 4.29 -9.18
CA ILE A 192 11.54 3.47 -10.39
C ILE A 192 11.76 4.35 -11.63
N ALA A 193 10.96 5.40 -11.83
CA ALA A 193 11.12 6.32 -12.95
C ALA A 193 12.48 7.03 -12.95
N ALA A 194 13.00 7.42 -11.77
CA ALA A 194 14.34 7.99 -11.62
C ALA A 194 15.45 6.97 -11.97
N LEU A 195 15.33 5.73 -11.51
CA LEU A 195 16.28 4.66 -11.83
C LEU A 195 16.27 4.31 -13.32
N LEU A 196 15.10 4.29 -13.96
CA LEU A 196 14.95 4.03 -15.40
C LEU A 196 15.52 5.17 -16.26
N SER A 197 15.29 6.42 -15.86
CA SER A 197 15.82 7.59 -16.57
C SER A 197 17.31 7.86 -16.27
N GLY A 198 17.82 7.37 -15.13
CA GLY A 198 19.15 7.70 -14.62
C GLY A 198 19.28 9.12 -14.09
N ARG A 199 18.16 9.83 -13.90
CA ARG A 199 18.11 11.24 -13.45
C ARG A 199 17.36 11.33 -12.13
N LEU A 200 17.95 12.01 -11.14
CA LEU A 200 17.28 12.38 -9.90
C LEU A 200 17.72 13.79 -9.52
N ASP A 201 16.91 14.75 -9.95
CA ASP A 201 17.16 16.17 -9.76
C ASP A 201 16.34 16.67 -8.57
N SER A 202 16.66 17.85 -8.04
CA SER A 202 15.91 18.43 -6.91
C SER A 202 14.42 18.68 -7.24
N ALA A 203 14.11 18.92 -8.52
CA ALA A 203 12.73 19.00 -8.99
C ALA A 203 11.94 17.69 -8.77
N PHE A 204 12.61 16.54 -8.84
CA PHE A 204 12.01 15.23 -8.61
C PHE A 204 11.63 15.04 -7.13
N THR A 205 12.52 15.39 -6.20
CA THR A 205 12.26 15.23 -4.77
C THR A 205 11.24 16.22 -4.23
N ARG A 206 11.26 17.46 -4.73
CA ARG A 206 10.23 18.46 -4.45
C ARG A 206 8.84 17.98 -4.87
N PHE A 207 8.75 17.24 -5.97
CA PHE A 207 7.47 16.67 -6.41
C PHE A 207 7.06 15.48 -5.56
N ALA A 208 7.95 14.53 -5.26
CA ALA A 208 7.62 13.32 -4.49
C ALA A 208 7.21 13.60 -3.03
N ARG A 209 7.80 14.63 -2.40
CA ARG A 209 7.58 14.96 -0.98
C ARG A 209 6.10 15.16 -0.57
N PRO A 210 5.29 16.01 -1.24
CA PRO A 210 3.88 16.17 -0.87
C PRO A 210 3.06 14.87 -1.01
N TRP A 211 3.36 14.02 -2.00
CA TRP A 211 2.69 12.73 -2.15
C TRP A 211 3.03 11.77 -1.01
N THR A 212 4.31 11.66 -0.67
CA THR A 212 4.76 10.86 0.46
C THR A 212 4.14 11.36 1.77
N LEU A 213 4.06 12.69 1.96
CA LEU A 213 3.44 13.28 3.16
C LEU A 213 1.95 12.95 3.22
N ALA A 214 1.22 13.08 2.11
CA ALA A 214 -0.19 12.76 2.07
C ALA A 214 -0.43 11.27 2.39
N ALA A 215 0.34 10.35 1.79
CA ALA A 215 0.29 8.93 2.10
C ALA A 215 0.58 8.65 3.58
N TRP A 216 1.61 9.28 4.14
CA TRP A 216 1.98 9.14 5.55
C TRP A 216 0.89 9.67 6.50
N VAL A 217 0.24 10.80 6.17
CA VAL A 217 -0.88 11.34 6.97
C VAL A 217 -2.06 10.38 6.96
N PHE A 218 -2.47 9.87 5.80
CA PHE A 218 -3.56 8.89 5.72
C PHE A 218 -3.23 7.60 6.47
N LEU A 219 -1.99 7.10 6.36
CA LEU A 219 -1.55 5.94 7.12
C LEU A 219 -1.59 6.22 8.63
N THR A 220 -1.15 7.40 9.06
CA THR A 220 -1.21 7.82 10.49
C THR A 220 -2.65 7.82 11.00
N LEU A 221 -3.57 8.43 10.25
CA LEU A 221 -4.99 8.45 10.61
C LEU A 221 -5.60 7.05 10.64
N GLY A 222 -5.25 6.20 9.66
CA GLY A 222 -5.64 4.80 9.61
C GLY A 222 -5.17 4.04 10.86
N ILE A 223 -3.90 4.14 11.21
CA ILE A 223 -3.32 3.49 12.39
C ILE A 223 -4.01 3.97 13.67
N VAL A 224 -4.11 5.29 13.89
CA VAL A 224 -4.74 5.86 15.09
C VAL A 224 -6.18 5.39 15.24
N LEU A 225 -6.96 5.42 14.17
CA LEU A 225 -8.35 5.00 14.20
C LEU A 225 -8.47 3.47 14.42
N GLY A 226 -7.57 2.69 13.82
CA GLY A 226 -7.52 1.23 13.99
C GLY A 226 -7.19 0.85 15.43
N SER A 227 -6.18 1.49 16.03
CA SER A 227 -5.81 1.32 17.43
C SER A 227 -6.94 1.70 18.38
N ALA A 228 -7.63 2.82 18.11
CA ALA A 228 -8.79 3.22 18.89
C ALA A 228 -9.92 2.18 18.81
N TRP A 229 -10.21 1.69 17.61
CA TRP A 229 -11.21 0.64 17.38
C TRP A 229 -10.87 -0.66 18.11
N ALA A 230 -9.66 -1.17 17.91
CA ALA A 230 -9.18 -2.37 18.57
C ALA A 230 -9.23 -2.26 20.11
N TYR A 231 -8.91 -1.09 20.66
CA TYR A 231 -8.91 -0.86 22.11
C TYR A 231 -10.28 -1.13 22.74
N TYR A 232 -11.37 -0.58 22.18
CA TYR A 232 -12.71 -0.77 22.77
C TYR A 232 -13.40 -2.05 22.30
N GLU A 233 -13.16 -2.50 21.06
CA GLU A 233 -13.83 -3.69 20.52
C GLU A 233 -13.20 -4.98 21.04
N LEU A 234 -11.87 -5.02 21.17
CA LEU A 234 -11.13 -6.20 21.62
C LEU A 234 -10.73 -6.15 23.11
N GLY A 235 -10.88 -4.99 23.76
CA GLY A 235 -10.71 -4.84 25.21
C GLY A 235 -9.27 -5.02 25.71
N TRP A 236 -8.27 -4.68 24.91
CA TRP A 236 -6.86 -5.06 25.12
C TRP A 236 -6.11 -4.42 26.29
N GLY A 237 -6.77 -3.69 27.18
CA GLY A 237 -6.12 -3.09 28.36
C GLY A 237 -5.06 -2.01 28.03
N GLY A 238 -4.78 -1.76 26.74
CA GLY A 238 -3.85 -0.76 26.24
C GLY A 238 -4.14 -0.43 24.77
N TRP A 239 -3.65 0.72 24.30
CA TRP A 239 -3.98 1.25 22.97
C TRP A 239 -3.21 0.60 21.81
N TRP A 240 -2.17 -0.20 22.10
CA TRP A 240 -1.35 -0.92 21.12
C TRP A 240 -0.90 -2.24 21.71
N PHE A 241 -1.02 -3.34 20.95
CA PHE A 241 -0.75 -4.68 21.48
C PHE A 241 0.35 -5.43 20.71
N TRP A 242 0.94 -4.80 19.69
CA TRP A 242 1.93 -5.42 18.81
C TRP A 242 1.40 -6.65 18.08
N ASP A 243 0.09 -6.67 17.78
CA ASP A 243 -0.49 -7.72 16.97
C ASP A 243 0.10 -7.71 15.55
N PRO A 244 0.31 -8.87 14.89
CA PRO A 244 0.93 -8.92 13.58
C PRO A 244 0.27 -8.04 12.50
N VAL A 245 -1.05 -7.79 12.56
CA VAL A 245 -1.74 -6.89 11.62
C VAL A 245 -1.46 -5.42 11.96
N GLU A 246 -1.39 -5.06 13.25
CA GLU A 246 -0.94 -3.73 13.69
C GLU A 246 0.51 -3.47 13.24
N ASN A 247 1.40 -4.44 13.50
CA ASN A 247 2.81 -4.39 13.10
C ASN A 247 2.98 -4.24 11.58
N ALA A 248 2.14 -4.93 10.80
CA ALA A 248 2.13 -4.82 9.35
C ALA A 248 1.90 -3.38 8.86
N SER A 249 1.10 -2.60 9.58
CA SER A 249 0.85 -1.18 9.27
C SER A 249 1.91 -0.23 9.80
N PHE A 250 2.55 -0.59 10.91
CA PHE A 250 3.56 0.25 11.52
C PHE A 250 4.90 0.22 10.77
N MET A 251 5.27 -0.90 10.17
CA MET A 251 6.49 -1.02 9.36
C MET A 251 6.59 0.01 8.21
N PRO A 252 5.60 0.12 7.28
CA PRO A 252 5.66 1.15 6.25
C PRO A 252 5.55 2.57 6.81
N TRP A 253 4.91 2.77 7.97
CA TRP A 253 4.90 4.08 8.63
C TRP A 253 6.30 4.50 9.08
N LEU A 254 7.07 3.63 9.71
CA LEU A 254 8.46 3.89 10.12
C LEU A 254 9.37 4.18 8.91
N ALA A 255 9.27 3.36 7.86
CA ALA A 255 10.01 3.59 6.62
C ALA A 255 9.58 4.89 5.92
N GLY A 256 8.29 5.22 5.93
CA GLY A 256 7.72 6.46 5.42
C GLY A 256 8.21 7.69 6.19
N THR A 257 8.30 7.62 7.52
CA THR A 257 8.89 8.66 8.37
C THR A 257 10.36 8.90 7.99
N ALA A 258 11.15 7.84 7.84
CA ALA A 258 12.54 7.94 7.39
C ALA A 258 12.62 8.54 5.97
N LEU A 259 11.70 8.16 5.09
CA LEU A 259 11.61 8.68 3.72
C LEU A 259 11.33 10.18 3.70
N LEU A 260 10.41 10.68 4.53
CA LEU A 260 10.11 12.11 4.63
C LEU A 260 11.33 12.95 5.04
N HIS A 261 12.09 12.47 6.04
CA HIS A 261 13.34 13.11 6.45
C HIS A 261 14.39 13.05 5.34
N SER A 262 14.53 11.90 4.67
CA SER A 262 15.46 11.76 3.56
C SER A 262 15.10 12.68 2.39
N LEU A 263 13.82 12.79 2.04
CA LEU A 263 13.34 13.67 0.96
C LEU A 263 13.65 15.13 1.25
N ALA A 264 13.50 15.59 2.50
CA ALA A 264 13.83 16.96 2.89
C ALA A 264 15.32 17.26 2.67
N VAL A 265 16.23 16.35 3.05
CA VAL A 265 17.67 16.52 2.82
C VAL A 265 18.01 16.48 1.33
N THR A 266 17.41 15.55 0.57
CA THR A 266 17.68 15.44 -0.86
C THR A 266 17.17 16.63 -1.66
N GLU A 267 16.02 17.21 -1.28
CA GLU A 267 15.51 18.44 -1.88
C GLU A 267 16.43 19.64 -1.61
N GLN A 268 16.87 19.83 -0.37
CA GLN A 268 17.62 21.02 0.03
C GLN A 268 19.12 20.97 -0.30
N ARG A 269 19.73 19.79 -0.25
CA ARG A 269 21.19 19.59 -0.33
C ARG A 269 21.65 18.68 -1.46
N ALA A 270 20.73 18.10 -2.22
CA ALA A 270 21.02 17.07 -3.22
C ALA A 270 21.79 15.85 -2.68
N GLY A 271 21.79 15.65 -1.35
CA GLY A 271 22.37 14.49 -0.65
C GLY A 271 21.39 13.33 -0.53
N PHE A 272 21.86 12.16 -0.07
CA PHE A 272 21.03 10.98 0.23
C PHE A 272 20.17 10.42 -0.91
N LYS A 273 20.45 10.78 -2.16
CA LYS A 273 19.68 10.34 -3.34
C LYS A 273 19.42 8.84 -3.38
N ALA A 274 20.47 8.03 -3.20
CA ALA A 274 20.38 6.57 -3.20
C ALA A 274 19.56 6.04 -2.00
N TRP A 275 19.69 6.68 -0.84
CA TRP A 275 18.94 6.32 0.37
C TRP A 275 17.45 6.63 0.22
N THR A 276 17.10 7.78 -0.37
CA THR A 276 15.72 8.16 -0.68
C THR A 276 15.06 7.17 -1.63
N LEU A 277 15.78 6.76 -2.68
CA LEU A 277 15.29 5.74 -3.62
C LEU A 277 15.04 4.40 -2.92
N LEU A 278 15.99 3.95 -2.11
CA LEU A 278 15.85 2.71 -1.35
C LEU A 278 14.66 2.77 -0.38
N LEU A 279 14.53 3.85 0.38
CA LEU A 279 13.41 4.06 1.31
C LEU A 279 12.05 4.10 0.59
N SER A 280 11.99 4.70 -0.60
CA SER A 280 10.77 4.72 -1.43
C SER A 280 10.38 3.30 -1.88
N ILE A 281 11.38 2.49 -2.26
CA ILE A 281 11.18 1.08 -2.59
C ILE A 281 10.74 0.29 -1.35
N CYS A 282 11.42 0.46 -0.22
CA CYS A 282 11.12 -0.22 1.03
C CYS A 282 9.72 0.10 1.56
N ALA A 283 9.31 1.37 1.59
CA ALA A 283 8.01 1.78 2.13
C ALA A 283 6.85 1.08 1.40
N PHE A 284 6.85 1.09 0.06
CA PHE A 284 5.81 0.40 -0.71
C PHE A 284 5.92 -1.12 -0.64
N SER A 285 7.15 -1.67 -0.63
CA SER A 285 7.38 -3.10 -0.46
C SER A 285 6.84 -3.60 0.89
N LEU A 286 6.95 -2.82 1.95
CA LEU A 286 6.39 -3.11 3.27
C LEU A 286 4.85 -3.03 3.27
N CYS A 287 4.24 -2.17 2.45
CA CYS A 287 2.79 -2.17 2.24
C CYS A 287 2.31 -3.46 1.54
N LEU A 288 3.07 -3.94 0.54
CA LEU A 288 2.79 -5.23 -0.12
C LEU A 288 3.00 -6.41 0.84
N LEU A 289 4.06 -6.36 1.66
CA LEU A 289 4.28 -7.34 2.71
C LEU A 289 3.13 -7.36 3.70
N GLY A 290 2.67 -6.20 4.17
CA GLY A 290 1.52 -6.10 5.05
C GLY A 290 0.25 -6.69 4.41
N THR A 291 0.04 -6.42 3.13
CA THR A 291 -1.07 -7.04 2.37
C THR A 291 -0.97 -8.57 2.34
N PHE A 292 0.22 -9.11 2.06
CA PHE A 292 0.47 -10.55 2.10
C PHE A 292 0.21 -11.13 3.50
N LEU A 293 0.76 -10.49 4.54
CA LEU A 293 0.66 -10.95 5.92
C LEU A 293 -0.80 -11.04 6.39
N VAL A 294 -1.61 -10.02 6.12
CA VAL A 294 -3.01 -9.96 6.56
C VAL A 294 -3.91 -10.89 5.74
N ARG A 295 -3.58 -11.16 4.47
CA ARG A 295 -4.50 -11.83 3.53
C ARG A 295 -4.17 -13.28 3.23
N SER A 296 -2.94 -13.72 3.47
CA SER A 296 -2.47 -15.07 3.13
C SER A 296 -2.96 -16.17 4.08
N GLY A 297 -3.46 -15.81 5.27
CA GLY A 297 -3.76 -16.78 6.33
C GLY A 297 -2.53 -17.40 6.99
N VAL A 298 -1.35 -16.88 6.67
CA VAL A 298 -0.06 -17.40 7.16
C VAL A 298 0.20 -16.94 8.61
N LEU A 299 -0.40 -15.81 9.00
CA LEU A 299 -0.38 -15.31 10.38
C LEU A 299 -1.59 -15.80 11.17
N VAL A 300 -1.36 -16.01 12.46
CA VAL A 300 -2.44 -16.09 13.46
C VAL A 300 -2.63 -14.68 14.02
N SER A 301 -3.77 -14.05 13.73
CA SER A 301 -4.12 -12.73 14.25
C SER A 301 -5.63 -12.62 14.40
N VAL A 302 -6.07 -11.86 15.41
CA VAL A 302 -7.49 -11.58 15.65
C VAL A 302 -8.07 -10.61 14.63
N HIS A 303 -7.23 -9.84 13.94
CA HIS A 303 -7.64 -8.90 12.89
C HIS A 303 -7.68 -9.54 11.50
N ALA A 304 -7.39 -10.83 11.38
CA ALA A 304 -7.42 -11.56 10.12
C ALA A 304 -8.84 -12.10 9.85
N PHE A 305 -9.70 -11.26 9.28
CA PHE A 305 -11.10 -11.62 8.98
C PHE A 305 -11.28 -12.41 7.68
N ALA A 306 -10.24 -12.47 6.86
CA ALA A 306 -10.30 -13.17 5.59
C ALA A 306 -8.92 -13.79 5.32
N SER A 307 -8.86 -15.11 5.13
CA SER A 307 -7.64 -15.86 4.85
C SER A 307 -7.88 -16.91 3.76
N ASP A 308 -6.98 -16.96 2.77
CA ASP A 308 -7.01 -17.96 1.70
C ASP A 308 -5.57 -18.22 1.20
N PRO A 309 -5.03 -19.45 1.37
CA PRO A 309 -3.68 -19.78 0.95
C PRO A 309 -3.41 -19.56 -0.55
N ALA A 310 -4.39 -19.83 -1.42
CA ALA A 310 -4.23 -19.65 -2.86
C ALA A 310 -4.09 -18.16 -3.20
N ARG A 311 -4.88 -17.31 -2.54
CA ARG A 311 -4.76 -15.84 -2.64
C ARG A 311 -3.42 -15.34 -2.09
N GLY A 312 -2.98 -15.91 -0.96
CA GLY A 312 -1.67 -15.62 -0.36
C GLY A 312 -0.51 -15.87 -1.31
N MET A 313 -0.53 -16.99 -2.05
CA MET A 313 0.53 -17.32 -3.01
C MET A 313 0.61 -16.34 -4.17
N PHE A 314 -0.53 -15.87 -4.69
CA PHE A 314 -0.52 -14.83 -5.73
C PHE A 314 0.12 -13.54 -5.22
N ILE A 315 -0.31 -13.06 -4.04
CA ILE A 315 0.22 -11.82 -3.45
C ILE A 315 1.73 -11.97 -3.17
N LEU A 316 2.17 -13.13 -2.69
CA LEU A 316 3.59 -13.43 -2.47
C LEU A 316 4.39 -13.35 -3.78
N ALA A 317 3.93 -14.02 -4.85
CA ALA A 317 4.59 -13.97 -6.15
C ALA A 317 4.64 -12.54 -6.71
N PHE A 318 3.54 -11.79 -6.58
CA PHE A 318 3.45 -10.40 -6.97
C PHE A 318 4.42 -9.51 -6.18
N MET A 319 4.48 -9.69 -4.86
CA MET A 319 5.41 -8.98 -3.99
C MET A 319 6.87 -9.30 -4.36
N VAL A 320 7.23 -10.56 -4.57
CA VAL A 320 8.57 -10.96 -4.99
C VAL A 320 8.94 -10.30 -6.33
N LEU A 321 8.01 -10.25 -7.28
CA LEU A 321 8.23 -9.62 -8.57
C LEU A 321 8.44 -8.09 -8.45
N VAL A 322 7.57 -7.39 -7.71
CA VAL A 322 7.64 -5.93 -7.56
C VAL A 322 8.84 -5.52 -6.70
N THR A 323 9.00 -6.12 -5.51
CA THR A 323 10.09 -5.83 -4.58
C THR A 323 11.43 -6.31 -5.12
N GLY A 324 11.50 -7.55 -5.61
CA GLY A 324 12.72 -8.10 -6.19
C GLY A 324 13.15 -7.37 -7.46
N GLY A 325 12.21 -7.07 -8.36
CA GLY A 325 12.48 -6.32 -9.59
C GLY A 325 12.96 -4.89 -9.33
N SER A 326 12.36 -4.19 -8.36
CA SER A 326 12.76 -2.84 -7.98
C SER A 326 14.11 -2.79 -7.27
N LEU A 327 14.39 -3.72 -6.35
CA LEU A 327 15.68 -3.83 -5.68
C LEU A 327 16.80 -4.24 -6.65
N LEU A 328 16.52 -5.13 -7.60
CA LEU A 328 17.45 -5.49 -8.67
C LEU A 328 17.74 -4.27 -9.57
N LEU A 329 16.71 -3.53 -9.96
CA LEU A 329 16.88 -2.29 -10.73
C LEU A 329 17.72 -1.28 -9.96
N PHE A 330 17.48 -1.12 -8.66
CA PHE A 330 18.29 -0.27 -7.79
C PHE A 330 19.75 -0.73 -7.71
N ALA A 331 20.00 -2.04 -7.56
CA ALA A 331 21.35 -2.58 -7.53
C ALA A 331 22.11 -2.32 -8.83
N VAL A 332 21.45 -2.48 -9.99
CA VAL A 332 22.06 -2.29 -11.31
C VAL A 332 22.23 -0.81 -11.67
N ARG A 333 21.25 0.05 -11.36
CA ARG A 333 21.22 1.46 -11.83
C ARG A 333 21.51 2.49 -10.76
N GLY A 334 21.50 2.13 -9.47
CA GLY A 334 21.61 3.07 -8.35
C GLY A 334 22.93 3.86 -8.33
N HIS A 335 24.01 3.30 -8.90
CA HIS A 335 25.30 4.01 -9.02
C HIS A 335 25.20 5.29 -9.87
N ARG A 336 24.28 5.35 -10.85
CA ARG A 336 24.09 6.53 -11.72
C ARG A 336 23.48 7.72 -10.99
N VAL A 337 22.89 7.47 -9.82
CA VAL A 337 22.09 8.44 -9.06
C VAL A 337 22.76 8.79 -7.72
N ARG A 338 24.00 8.31 -7.49
CA ARG A 338 24.76 8.63 -6.27
C ARG A 338 25.14 10.12 -6.22
N SER A 339 24.89 10.75 -5.09
CA SER A 339 25.45 12.05 -4.73
C SER A 339 26.82 11.88 -4.07
N ARG A 340 27.75 12.82 -4.27
CA ARG A 340 28.93 12.92 -3.39
C ARG A 340 28.46 13.30 -1.99
N VAL A 341 28.88 12.54 -0.98
CA VAL A 341 28.55 12.80 0.43
C VAL A 341 29.76 13.50 1.04
N ASN A 342 29.63 14.79 1.34
CA ASN A 342 30.64 15.57 2.06
C ASN A 342 30.11 15.91 3.46
N ASN A 343 29.63 14.91 4.20
CA ASN A 343 29.09 15.14 5.54
C ASN A 343 30.21 15.09 6.56
N THR A 344 30.37 16.17 7.34
CA THR A 344 31.15 16.13 8.57
C THR A 344 30.44 15.24 9.60
N LEU A 345 31.20 14.57 10.46
CA LEU A 345 30.64 13.69 11.49
C LEU A 345 29.63 14.41 12.40
N TRP A 346 29.85 15.70 12.65
CA TRP A 346 28.94 16.57 13.40
C TRP A 346 28.30 17.61 12.47
N SER A 347 27.06 17.35 12.06
CA SER A 347 26.23 18.25 11.26
C SER A 347 24.75 17.86 11.41
N ARG A 348 23.85 18.78 11.08
CA ARG A 348 22.41 18.51 11.01
C ARG A 348 22.10 17.33 10.08
N GLU A 349 22.78 17.25 8.93
CA GLU A 349 22.61 16.16 7.97
C GLU A 349 23.05 14.80 8.53
N SER A 350 24.14 14.75 9.29
CA SER A 350 24.61 13.51 9.95
C SER A 350 23.66 13.06 11.07
N LEU A 351 23.10 13.99 11.84
CA LEU A 351 22.11 13.67 12.88
C LEU A 351 20.77 13.21 12.27
N LEU A 352 20.33 13.81 11.17
CA LEU A 352 19.17 13.35 10.39
C LEU A 352 19.39 11.95 9.79
N LEU A 353 20.61 11.66 9.32
CA LEU A 353 20.97 10.32 8.87
C LEU A 353 20.92 9.31 10.03
N GLY A 354 21.45 9.68 11.20
CA GLY A 354 21.38 8.86 12.41
C GLY A 354 19.94 8.52 12.80
N ASN A 355 19.03 9.50 12.77
CA ASN A 355 17.60 9.28 12.99
C ASN A 355 16.99 8.32 11.96
N ASN A 356 17.35 8.45 10.68
CA ASN A 356 16.90 7.51 9.65
C ASN A 356 17.40 6.08 9.91
N VAL A 357 18.64 5.91 10.36
CA VAL A 357 19.17 4.59 10.71
C VAL A 357 18.41 3.99 11.88
N LEU A 358 18.11 4.76 12.92
CA LEU A 358 17.32 4.30 14.07
C LEU A 358 15.88 3.93 13.70
N LEU A 359 15.22 4.72 12.84
CA LEU A 359 13.89 4.39 12.32
C LEU A 359 13.89 3.09 11.50
N MET A 360 14.92 2.88 10.67
CA MET A 360 15.06 1.64 9.91
C MET A 360 15.40 0.45 10.80
N ALA A 361 16.22 0.64 11.84
CA ALA A 361 16.47 -0.38 12.84
C ALA A 361 15.19 -0.76 13.60
N ALA A 362 14.36 0.22 13.98
CA ALA A 362 13.06 -0.03 14.61
C ALA A 362 12.12 -0.79 13.68
N MET A 363 12.07 -0.41 12.40
CA MET A 363 11.30 -1.14 11.39
C MET A 363 11.78 -2.60 11.28
N LEU A 364 13.10 -2.83 11.25
CA LEU A 364 13.67 -4.19 11.21
C LEU A 364 13.33 -5.00 12.46
N VAL A 365 13.31 -4.40 13.65
CA VAL A 365 12.86 -5.07 14.88
C VAL A 365 11.41 -5.51 14.75
N VAL A 366 10.51 -4.64 14.25
CA VAL A 366 9.11 -4.99 14.02
C VAL A 366 8.99 -6.13 13.01
N LEU A 367 9.71 -6.02 11.88
CA LEU A 367 9.73 -7.01 10.82
C LEU A 367 10.18 -8.38 11.33
N LEU A 368 11.32 -8.42 12.03
CA LEU A 368 11.87 -9.66 12.56
C LEU A 368 10.98 -10.25 13.65
N GLY A 369 10.50 -9.43 14.60
CA GLY A 369 9.59 -9.91 15.64
C GLY A 369 8.28 -10.47 15.07
N THR A 370 7.78 -9.89 13.98
CA THR A 370 6.55 -10.34 13.31
C THR A 370 6.77 -11.60 12.47
N LEU A 371 7.90 -11.70 11.76
CA LEU A 371 8.17 -12.82 10.85
C LEU A 371 8.83 -14.03 11.53
N LEU A 372 9.52 -13.86 12.65
CA LEU A 372 10.25 -14.93 13.32
C LEU A 372 9.33 -16.09 13.75
N PRO A 373 8.16 -15.86 14.40
CA PRO A 373 7.20 -16.93 14.69
C PRO A 373 6.78 -17.73 13.47
N LEU A 374 6.58 -17.04 12.34
CA LEU A 374 6.21 -17.67 11.09
C LEU A 374 7.34 -18.56 10.55
N VAL A 375 8.56 -18.04 10.49
CA VAL A 375 9.72 -18.82 10.03
C VAL A 375 9.94 -20.07 10.89
N HIS A 376 9.85 -19.93 12.21
CA HIS A 376 9.99 -21.05 13.15
C HIS A 376 8.99 -22.17 12.87
N LYS A 377 7.72 -21.80 12.64
CA LYS A 377 6.65 -22.73 12.30
C LYS A 377 6.90 -23.44 10.97
N GLN A 378 7.33 -22.71 9.94
CA GLN A 378 7.58 -23.28 8.60
C GLN A 378 8.82 -24.18 8.55
N LEU A 379 9.81 -23.94 9.39
CA LEU A 379 11.00 -24.79 9.53
C LEU A 379 10.76 -26.04 10.39
N GLY A 380 9.55 -26.22 10.95
CA GLY A 380 9.24 -27.33 11.84
C GLY A 380 9.89 -27.23 13.22
N LEU A 381 10.37 -26.04 13.60
CA LEU A 381 11.04 -25.78 14.89
C LEU A 381 10.05 -25.50 16.04
N GLY A 382 8.76 -25.76 15.83
CA GLY A 382 7.69 -25.46 16.77
C GLY A 382 7.14 -24.04 16.66
N SER A 383 6.09 -23.76 17.45
CA SER A 383 5.46 -22.43 17.50
C SER A 383 6.06 -21.62 18.65
N ILE A 384 6.54 -20.43 18.33
CA ILE A 384 6.98 -19.42 19.30
C ILE A 384 6.04 -18.23 19.23
N SER A 385 5.98 -17.44 20.29
CA SER A 385 5.27 -16.17 20.31
C SER A 385 6.23 -15.06 20.69
N VAL A 386 6.23 -13.97 19.93
CA VAL A 386 6.96 -12.74 20.25
C VAL A 386 5.91 -11.71 20.65
N GLY A 387 5.78 -11.48 21.96
CA GLY A 387 4.78 -10.59 22.53
C GLY A 387 5.31 -9.19 22.84
N GLU A 388 4.40 -8.36 23.35
CA GLU A 388 4.64 -6.97 23.76
C GLU A 388 5.96 -6.73 24.53
N PRO A 389 6.38 -7.54 25.53
CA PRO A 389 7.61 -7.26 26.29
C PRO A 389 8.87 -7.16 25.44
N PHE A 390 8.97 -7.97 24.37
CA PHE A 390 10.09 -7.90 23.43
C PHE A 390 10.09 -6.57 22.69
N PHE A 391 8.96 -6.20 22.09
CA PHE A 391 8.86 -4.98 21.31
C PHE A 391 9.06 -3.74 22.18
N ASN A 392 8.43 -3.67 23.35
CA ASN A 392 8.59 -2.54 24.28
C ASN A 392 10.05 -2.33 24.71
N THR A 393 10.77 -3.42 25.01
CA THR A 393 12.19 -3.35 25.39
C THR A 393 13.05 -2.83 24.24
N MET A 394 12.92 -3.43 23.05
CA MET A 394 13.70 -3.02 21.88
C MET A 394 13.37 -1.59 21.44
N PHE A 395 12.10 -1.19 21.46
CA PHE A 395 11.68 0.16 21.13
C PHE A 395 12.18 1.18 22.14
N THR A 396 12.24 0.85 23.42
CA THR A 396 12.84 1.73 24.43
C THR A 396 14.29 2.04 24.07
N TRP A 397 15.09 1.02 23.69
CA TRP A 397 16.49 1.20 23.32
C TRP A 397 16.70 1.98 22.01
N LEU A 398 15.73 1.96 21.09
CA LEU A 398 15.84 2.63 19.80
C LEU A 398 15.23 4.04 19.81
N MET A 399 14.07 4.22 20.45
CA MET A 399 13.33 5.47 20.47
C MET A 399 13.94 6.50 21.41
N VAL A 400 14.59 6.09 22.50
CA VAL A 400 15.27 7.03 23.42
C VAL A 400 16.43 7.76 22.71
N PRO A 401 17.39 7.08 22.07
CA PRO A 401 18.41 7.76 21.27
C PRO A 401 17.83 8.56 20.10
N PHE A 402 16.79 8.06 19.44
CA PHE A 402 16.12 8.77 18.36
C PHE A 402 15.54 10.11 18.83
N ALA A 403 14.86 10.13 19.98
CA ALA A 403 14.30 11.36 20.54
C ALA A 403 15.40 12.38 20.90
N LEU A 404 16.52 11.91 21.46
CA LEU A 404 17.68 12.77 21.76
C LEU A 404 18.29 13.38 20.49
N LEU A 405 18.54 12.55 19.47
CA LEU A 405 19.08 13.02 18.18
C LEU A 405 18.12 13.99 17.47
N LEU A 406 16.81 13.73 17.54
CA LEU A 406 15.79 14.62 17.00
C LEU A 406 15.76 15.98 17.70
N GLY A 407 15.96 16.02 19.02
CA GLY A 407 16.04 17.27 19.79
C GLY A 407 17.32 18.06 19.54
N VAL A 408 18.48 17.38 19.44
CA VAL A 408 19.78 18.02 19.22
C VAL A 408 19.98 18.45 17.76
N GLY A 409 19.45 17.69 16.80
CA GLY A 409 19.63 17.91 15.35
C GLY A 409 19.37 19.35 14.88
N PRO A 410 18.27 20.01 15.28
CA PRO A 410 18.00 21.40 14.91
C PRO A 410 18.96 22.44 15.52
N LEU A 411 19.64 22.11 16.62
CA LEU A 411 20.54 23.02 17.35
C LEU A 411 21.97 23.03 16.79
N VAL A 412 22.31 22.06 15.94
CA VAL A 412 23.54 21.97 15.15
C VAL A 412 23.29 22.52 13.75
#